data_AF-A0A1G2W4C8-F1
#
_entry.id   AF-A0A1G2W4C8-F1
#
_cell.length_a   1.000
_cell.length_b   1.000
_cell.length_c   1.000
_cell.angle_alpha   90.00
_cell.angle_beta   90.00
_cell.angle_gamma   90.00
#
_symmetry.space_group_name_H-M   'P 1'
#
loop_
_entity.id
_entity.type
_entity.pdbx_description
1 polymer ?
#
loop_
_entity_poly.entity_id
_entity_poly.type
_entity_poly.pdbx_seq_one_letter_code
_entity_poly.pdbx_strand_id
1 'polypeptide(L)'
;MKKLLVVVMLATFAAAPAFAADVYTYEGKGVVTFNHKTHADSLGCEACHQGEPAKIELTKDSAHKEACKDCHTAKGGPTKCNECHVK
;
A
#
# COMPACT_ATOMS: atom_id res chain seq x y z
N MET A 1 -22.16 -23.29 -46.10
CA MET A 1 -20.71 -23.23 -45.80
C MET A 1 -20.43 -21.96 -45.03
N LYS A 2 -19.83 -22.09 -43.83
CA LYS A 2 -19.16 -21.04 -43.02
C LYS A 2 -20.05 -19.80 -42.73
N LYS A 3 -20.48 -19.49 -41.51
CA LYS A 3 -19.71 -19.47 -40.25
C LYS A 3 -20.71 -19.49 -39.08
N LEU A 4 -21.15 -20.67 -38.68
CA LEU A 4 -21.46 -20.95 -37.28
C LEU A 4 -20.14 -21.37 -36.63
N LEU A 5 -19.97 -21.05 -35.35
CA LEU A 5 -18.80 -21.27 -34.50
C LEU A 5 -17.75 -20.17 -34.60
N VAL A 6 -17.54 -19.45 -33.51
CA VAL A 6 -16.37 -19.64 -32.63
C VAL A 6 -16.38 -18.55 -31.55
N VAL A 7 -16.61 -19.03 -30.33
CA VAL A 7 -16.00 -18.57 -29.07
C VAL A 7 -16.48 -17.23 -28.53
N VAL A 8 -17.49 -17.35 -27.66
CA VAL A 8 -17.53 -16.73 -26.34
C VAL A 8 -16.10 -16.65 -25.78
N MET A 9 -15.41 -15.54 -26.02
CA MET A 9 -14.16 -15.24 -25.33
C MET A 9 -14.55 -14.64 -23.98
N LEU A 10 -14.98 -15.55 -23.10
CA LEU A 10 -15.00 -15.38 -21.66
C LEU A 10 -13.55 -15.04 -21.27
N ALA A 11 -13.22 -13.76 -21.33
CA ALA A 11 -12.05 -13.24 -20.65
C ALA A 11 -12.37 -13.29 -19.16
N THR A 12 -12.30 -14.50 -18.60
CA THR A 12 -12.04 -14.67 -17.18
C THR A 12 -10.71 -13.98 -16.93
N PHE A 13 -10.77 -12.72 -16.52
CA PHE A 13 -9.67 -12.03 -15.91
C PHE A 13 -9.39 -12.80 -14.63
N ALA A 14 -8.51 -13.80 -14.71
CA ALA A 14 -8.03 -14.49 -13.53
C ALA A 14 -7.44 -13.40 -12.64
N ALA A 15 -8.10 -13.14 -11.50
CA ALA A 15 -7.57 -12.29 -10.47
C ALA A 15 -6.28 -12.96 -9.98
N ALA A 16 -5.14 -12.58 -10.58
CA ALA A 16 -3.85 -12.92 -10.04
C ALA A 16 -3.81 -12.35 -8.62
N PRO A 17 -3.40 -13.13 -7.61
CA PRO A 17 -3.25 -12.59 -6.27
C PRO A 17 -2.30 -11.40 -6.34
N ALA A 18 -2.81 -10.22 -6.01
CA ALA A 18 -2.00 -9.01 -5.95
C ALA A 18 -1.14 -9.12 -4.69
N PHE A 19 0.07 -9.64 -4.83
CA PHE A 19 1.05 -9.66 -3.74
C PHE A 19 1.37 -8.22 -3.34
N ALA A 20 1.38 -7.97 -2.03
CA ALA A 20 1.84 -6.68 -1.50
C ALA A 20 3.31 -6.47 -1.85
N ALA A 21 3.68 -5.24 -2.20
CA ALA A 21 5.09 -4.90 -2.42
C ALA A 21 5.81 -4.82 -1.07
N ASP A 22 7.11 -5.14 -1.06
CA ASP A 22 7.93 -4.98 0.14
C ASP A 22 8.15 -3.51 0.48
N VAL A 23 8.22 -2.66 -0.55
CA VAL A 23 8.49 -1.22 -0.44
C VAL A 23 7.54 -0.44 -1.34
N TYR A 24 6.97 0.62 -0.79
CA TYR A 24 6.17 1.61 -1.53
C TYR A 24 6.86 2.95 -1.50
N THR A 25 6.71 3.71 -2.58
CA THR A 25 7.27 5.05 -2.72
C THR A 25 6.15 6.03 -3.05
N TYR A 26 6.13 7.16 -2.35
CA TYR A 26 5.18 8.24 -2.56
C TYR A 26 5.92 9.52 -2.94
N GLU A 27 5.58 10.08 -4.08
CA GLU A 27 6.14 11.35 -4.55
C GLU A 27 5.35 12.55 -4.01
N GLY A 28 6.04 13.68 -3.81
CA GLY A 28 5.45 14.89 -3.23
C GLY A 28 6.49 15.94 -2.90
N LYS A 29 6.44 16.51 -1.69
CA LYS A 29 7.44 17.48 -1.19
C LYS A 29 8.75 16.79 -0.79
N GLY A 30 9.33 15.99 -1.69
CA GLY A 30 10.32 14.95 -1.40
C GLY A 30 9.68 13.56 -1.48
N VAL A 31 10.53 12.56 -1.66
CA VAL A 31 10.17 11.15 -1.79
C VAL A 31 10.03 10.54 -0.40
N VAL A 32 8.87 9.93 -0.14
CA VAL A 32 8.62 9.13 1.06
C VAL A 32 8.72 7.66 0.69
N THR A 33 9.58 6.93 1.39
CA THR A 33 9.72 5.48 1.21
C THR A 33 9.11 4.76 2.40
N PHE A 34 8.10 3.94 2.15
CA PHE A 34 7.46 3.08 3.14
C PHE A 34 7.93 1.64 2.93
N ASN A 35 8.76 1.14 3.84
CA ASN A 35 9.15 -0.26 3.86
C ASN A 35 8.04 -1.08 4.53
N HIS A 36 7.07 -1.50 3.73
CA HIS A 36 5.92 -2.28 4.16
C HIS A 36 6.34 -3.60 4.82
N LYS A 37 7.34 -4.28 4.25
CA LYS A 37 7.85 -5.53 4.82
C LYS A 37 8.38 -5.35 6.25
N THR A 38 9.22 -4.34 6.48
CA THR A 38 9.76 -4.08 7.83
C THR A 38 8.65 -3.76 8.84
N HIS A 39 7.63 -3.01 8.42
CA HIS A 39 6.49 -2.71 9.29
C HIS A 39 5.67 -3.97 9.58
N ALA A 40 5.36 -4.78 8.56
CA ALA A 40 4.62 -6.02 8.71
C ALA A 40 5.36 -7.03 9.62
N ASP A 41 6.68 -7.20 9.42
CA ASP A 41 7.51 -8.10 10.23
C ASP A 41 7.59 -7.66 11.70
N SER A 42 7.53 -6.34 11.97
CA SER A 42 7.70 -5.79 13.33
C SER A 42 6.39 -5.59 14.09
N LEU A 43 5.30 -5.29 13.38
CA LEU A 43 4.02 -4.85 13.96
C LEU A 43 2.88 -5.85 13.71
N GLY A 44 3.01 -6.73 12.73
CA GLY A 44 1.93 -7.57 12.23
C GLY A 44 0.95 -6.82 11.32
N CYS A 45 0.20 -7.57 10.51
CA CYS A 45 -0.72 -7.02 9.50
C CYS A 45 -1.84 -6.17 10.11
N GLU A 46 -2.32 -6.58 11.28
CA GLU A 46 -3.46 -5.99 11.99
C GLU A 46 -3.18 -4.59 12.53
N ALA A 47 -1.90 -4.21 12.61
CA ALA A 47 -1.51 -2.86 13.04
C ALA A 47 -1.96 -1.77 12.05
N CYS A 48 -2.20 -2.12 10.79
CA CYS A 48 -2.66 -1.20 9.75
C CYS A 48 -3.92 -1.69 9.02
N HIS A 49 -4.11 -3.00 8.87
CA HIS A 49 -5.24 -3.58 8.16
C HIS A 49 -6.27 -4.15 9.14
N GLN A 50 -7.50 -3.63 9.07
CA GLN A 50 -8.62 -4.18 9.80
C GLN A 50 -9.33 -5.21 8.93
N GLY A 51 -9.11 -6.49 9.23
CA GLY A 51 -9.64 -7.62 8.45
C GLY A 51 -8.71 -8.05 7.32
N GLU A 52 -9.29 -8.51 6.20
CA GLU A 52 -8.53 -8.94 5.02
C GLU A 52 -7.64 -7.79 4.50
N PRO A 53 -6.31 -7.96 4.42
CA PRO A 53 -5.43 -6.91 3.92
C PRO A 53 -5.79 -6.50 2.49
N ALA A 54 -6.08 -5.21 2.34
CA ALA A 54 -6.36 -4.58 1.05
C ALA A 54 -5.54 -3.29 0.94
N LYS A 55 -5.41 -2.77 -0.28
CA LYS A 55 -4.72 -1.51 -0.52
C LYS A 55 -5.35 -0.40 0.32
N ILE A 56 -4.55 0.26 1.16
CA ILE A 56 -4.95 1.44 1.91
C ILE A 56 -4.78 2.65 0.99
N GLU A 57 -5.87 3.34 0.70
CA GLU A 57 -5.81 4.62 0.00
C GLU A 57 -5.23 5.68 0.93
N LEU A 58 -4.12 6.28 0.52
CA LEU A 58 -3.41 7.27 1.31
C LEU A 58 -3.69 8.66 0.75
N THR A 59 -4.10 9.55 1.65
CA THR A 59 -4.15 10.98 1.40
C THR A 59 -3.06 11.68 2.21
N LYS A 60 -2.79 12.94 1.87
CA LYS A 60 -1.90 13.77 2.68
C LYS A 60 -2.38 13.80 4.15
N ASP A 61 -3.67 13.94 4.38
CA ASP A 61 -4.19 14.13 5.73
C ASP A 61 -4.13 12.83 6.56
N SER A 62 -4.42 11.68 5.94
CA SER A 62 -4.29 10.38 6.62
C SER A 62 -2.82 10.03 6.92
N ALA A 63 -1.90 10.30 5.99
CA ALA A 63 -0.47 10.05 6.17
C ALA A 63 0.15 10.91 7.29
N HIS A 64 -0.27 12.17 7.42
CA HIS A 64 0.18 13.06 8.50
C HIS A 64 -0.56 12.82 9.84
N LYS A 65 -1.40 11.78 9.92
CA LYS A 65 -2.14 11.37 11.11
C LYS A 65 -2.02 9.85 11.30
N GLU A 66 -3.15 9.15 11.38
CA GLU A 66 -3.30 7.75 11.75
C GLU A 66 -2.55 6.75 10.86
N ALA A 67 -2.35 7.05 9.58
CA ALA A 67 -1.71 6.10 8.67
C ALA A 67 -0.19 6.02 8.84
N CYS A 68 0.45 7.07 9.36
CA CYS A 68 1.91 7.06 9.61
C CYS A 68 2.30 7.82 10.88
N LYS A 69 2.04 9.12 10.92
CA LYS A 69 2.64 10.04 11.90
C LYS A 69 2.20 9.77 13.34
N ASP A 70 0.93 9.44 13.58
CA ASP A 70 0.42 9.25 14.94
C ASP A 70 1.07 8.03 15.59
N CYS A 71 1.18 6.93 14.85
CA CYS A 71 1.88 5.73 15.31
C CYS A 71 3.37 6.01 15.57
N HIS A 72 4.05 6.73 14.66
CA HIS A 72 5.44 7.13 14.85
C HIS A 72 5.64 8.03 16.07
N THR A 73 4.70 8.94 16.34
CA THR A 73 4.74 9.79 17.54
C THR A 73 4.62 8.96 18.81
N ALA A 74 3.76 7.93 18.80
CA ALA A 74 3.55 7.05 19.95
C ALA A 74 4.68 6.02 20.15
N LYS A 75 5.33 5.57 19.07
CA LYS A 75 6.30 4.44 19.09
C LYS A 75 7.74 4.82 18.75
N GLY A 76 8.02 6.11 18.56
CA GLY A 76 9.39 6.61 18.29
C GLY A 76 9.86 6.46 16.84
N GLY A 77 8.93 6.50 15.88
CA GLY A 77 9.26 6.58 14.45
C GLY A 77 9.55 8.01 13.98
N PRO A 78 9.83 8.21 12.68
CA PRO A 78 10.10 9.54 12.12
C PRO A 78 8.87 10.44 12.19
N THR A 79 9.06 11.66 12.70
CA THR A 79 7.99 12.65 12.92
C THR A 79 8.30 14.03 12.32
N LYS A 80 9.56 14.30 11.97
CA LYS A 80 9.93 15.55 11.30
C LYS A 80 9.74 15.44 9.78
N CYS A 81 9.49 16.57 9.14
CA CYS A 81 9.17 16.63 7.72
C CYS A 81 10.20 15.91 6.84
N ASN A 82 11.49 16.15 7.08
CA ASN A 82 12.61 15.62 6.28
C ASN A 82 13.05 14.22 6.70
N GLU A 83 12.51 13.66 7.78
CA GLU A 83 12.76 12.27 8.16
C GLU A 83 11.90 11.31 7.30
N CYS A 84 10.77 11.80 6.79
CA CYS A 84 9.94 11.07 5.81
C CYS A 84 10.16 11.57 4.38
N HIS A 85 10.15 12.89 4.16
CA HIS A 85 10.26 13.47 2.82
C HIS A 85 11.72 13.78 2.46
N VAL A 86 12.40 12.81 1.85
CA VAL A 86 13.80 12.92 1.42
C VAL A 86 13.87 13.53 0.02
N LYS A 87 14.80 14.47 -0.20
CA LYS A 87 15.02 15.09 -1.52
C LYS A 87 16.07 14.34 -2.31
#